data_AF-A0A6I9MYP3-F1
#
_entry.id   AF-A0A6I9MYP3-F1
#
_cell.length_a   1.000
_cell.length_b   1.000
_cell.length_c   1.000
_cell.angle_alpha   90.00
_cell.angle_beta   90.00
_cell.angle_gamma   90.00
#
_symmetry.space_group_name_H-M   'P 1'
#
loop_
_entity.id
_entity.type
_entity.pdbx_description
1 polymer ?
#
loop_
_entity_poly.entity_id
_entity_poly.type
_entity_poly.pdbx_seq_one_letter_code
_entity_poly.pdbx_strand_id
1 'polypeptide(L)'
;MSICVLCDLWPPYWPRRNARLHPHRLSQSTYTAGIKVTLSSSLQLLQEVKMAEEDIQAKLQNYRTAPFDARFPNSNQTRNCWSNYLDFYRCQKALDAKGVDTGPCDWYKRVFTSICPISWVQKWNDQREEGNFPGKI
;
A
#
# COMPACT_ATOMS: atom_id res chain seq x y z
N MET A 1 -58.63 -7.03 -26.89
CA MET A 1 -57.55 -6.47 -27.72
C MET A 1 -56.28 -6.48 -26.87
N SER A 2 -55.27 -7.22 -27.35
CA SER A 2 -53.85 -7.33 -26.93
C SER A 2 -53.55 -7.37 -25.42
N ILE A 3 -53.16 -8.48 -24.77
CA ILE A 3 -52.15 -9.50 -25.12
C ILE A 3 -50.90 -8.87 -25.75
N CYS A 4 -49.95 -8.45 -24.90
CA CYS A 4 -48.55 -8.32 -25.28
C CYS A 4 -47.90 -9.70 -25.15
N VAL A 5 -47.86 -10.40 -26.28
CA VAL A 5 -46.96 -11.52 -26.55
C VAL A 5 -45.56 -10.93 -26.71
N LEU A 6 -44.66 -11.22 -25.78
CA LEU A 6 -43.20 -11.32 -26.00
C LEU A 6 -42.53 -11.78 -24.69
N CYS A 7 -42.94 -12.96 -24.25
CA CYS A 7 -41.96 -13.93 -23.76
C CYS A 7 -41.18 -14.44 -24.99
N ASP A 8 -40.02 -15.02 -24.74
CA ASP A 8 -39.26 -15.86 -25.68
C ASP A 8 -38.28 -15.13 -26.60
N LEU A 9 -37.09 -14.84 -26.04
CA LEU A 9 -35.79 -15.20 -26.63
C LEU A 9 -34.65 -14.88 -25.64
N TRP A 10 -34.46 -15.72 -24.62
CA TRP A 10 -33.15 -15.90 -23.99
C TRP A 10 -32.93 -17.39 -23.62
N PRO A 11 -31.81 -18.03 -24.01
CA PRO A 11 -31.54 -19.47 -23.86
C PRO A 11 -31.57 -20.05 -22.42
N PRO A 12 -31.84 -21.36 -22.26
CA PRO A 12 -32.20 -21.99 -21.00
C PRO A 12 -31.02 -22.66 -20.28
N TYR A 13 -29.95 -21.93 -19.92
CA TYR A 13 -28.90 -22.51 -19.06
C TYR A 13 -28.24 -21.47 -18.14
N TRP A 14 -29.00 -20.95 -17.18
CA TRP A 14 -28.41 -20.38 -15.95
C TRP A 14 -29.21 -20.87 -14.74
N PRO A 15 -28.63 -21.69 -13.85
CA PRO A 15 -29.33 -22.17 -12.67
C PRO A 15 -29.69 -21.00 -11.74
N ARG A 16 -30.97 -20.95 -11.36
CA ARG A 16 -31.47 -20.05 -10.31
C ARG A 16 -30.75 -20.33 -8.99
N ARG A 17 -30.38 -19.23 -8.34
CA ARG A 17 -29.99 -19.12 -6.93
C ARG A 17 -30.86 -20.02 -6.05
N ASN A 18 -30.24 -20.96 -5.35
CA ASN A 18 -30.84 -21.61 -4.20
C ASN A 18 -30.54 -20.83 -2.92
N ALA A 19 -31.60 -20.67 -2.14
CA ALA A 19 -31.64 -19.93 -0.90
C ALA A 19 -31.06 -20.74 0.28
N ARG A 20 -30.45 -19.99 1.21
CA ARG A 20 -30.59 -20.10 2.66
C ARG A 20 -30.04 -21.36 3.35
N LEU A 21 -28.86 -21.19 3.96
CA LEU A 21 -28.60 -21.62 5.34
C LEU A 21 -27.95 -20.45 6.09
N HIS A 22 -28.68 -19.89 7.06
CA HIS A 22 -28.09 -19.08 8.12
C HIS A 22 -27.36 -20.01 9.09
N PRO A 23 -26.23 -19.58 9.66
CA PRO A 23 -25.98 -19.87 11.05
C PRO A 23 -25.79 -18.58 11.85
N HIS A 24 -26.62 -18.50 12.88
CA HIS A 24 -26.36 -17.90 14.18
C HIS A 24 -25.78 -16.47 14.22
N ARG A 25 -26.72 -15.55 14.49
CA ARG A 25 -26.60 -14.42 15.43
C ARG A 25 -25.45 -14.63 16.43
N LEU A 26 -24.28 -14.10 16.10
CA LEU A 26 -23.33 -13.68 17.13
C LEU A 26 -23.77 -12.30 17.59
N SER A 27 -24.15 -12.26 18.86
CA SER A 27 -24.40 -11.08 19.68
C SER A 27 -23.61 -9.86 19.20
N GLN A 28 -24.31 -8.81 18.78
CA GLN A 28 -23.75 -7.47 18.79
C GLN A 28 -23.54 -7.10 20.25
N SER A 29 -22.36 -7.43 20.78
CA SER A 29 -21.91 -6.83 22.02
C SER A 29 -21.67 -5.35 21.74
N THR A 30 -22.52 -4.52 22.33
CA THR A 30 -22.37 -3.08 22.42
C THR A 30 -21.15 -2.77 23.27
N TYR A 31 -19.97 -2.71 22.66
CA TYR A 31 -18.78 -2.15 23.30
C TYR A 31 -18.81 -0.63 23.19
N THR A 32 -19.60 0.01 24.04
CA THR A 32 -19.32 1.36 24.53
C THR A 32 -18.78 1.22 25.94
N ALA A 33 -17.46 1.03 26.08
CA ALA A 33 -16.75 1.25 27.35
C ALA A 33 -15.23 1.19 27.14
N GLY A 34 -14.58 2.34 27.28
CA GLY A 34 -13.18 2.46 27.70
C GLY A 34 -12.14 2.04 26.67
N ILE A 35 -11.56 3.04 26.01
CA ILE A 35 -10.20 2.93 25.48
C ILE A 35 -9.26 2.75 26.69
N LYS A 36 -9.08 1.51 27.15
CA LYS A 36 -7.87 1.15 27.89
C LYS A 36 -6.82 0.88 26.82
N VAL A 37 -6.12 1.92 26.35
CA VAL A 37 -4.85 1.71 25.62
C VAL A 37 -3.94 1.00 26.61
N THR A 38 -3.86 -0.32 26.54
CA THR A 38 -2.95 -1.07 27.40
C THR A 38 -1.53 -0.71 26.95
N LEU A 39 -0.70 -0.24 27.88
CA LEU A 39 0.71 0.07 27.66
C LEU A 39 1.47 -1.12 27.00
N SER A 40 0.96 -2.35 27.13
CA SER A 40 1.52 -3.53 26.48
C SER A 40 1.31 -3.56 24.96
N SER A 41 0.24 -2.97 24.43
CA SER A 41 -0.02 -2.90 22.99
C SER A 41 0.89 -1.87 22.31
N SER A 42 1.12 -0.72 22.96
CA SER A 42 2.12 0.25 22.50
C SER A 42 3.55 -0.30 22.53
N LEU A 43 3.90 -1.10 23.55
CA LEU A 43 5.20 -1.78 23.61
C LEU A 43 5.36 -2.83 22.51
N GLN A 44 4.32 -3.60 22.20
CA GLN A 44 4.33 -4.58 21.12
C GLN A 44 4.50 -3.91 19.75
N LEU A 45 3.76 -2.83 19.47
CA LEU A 45 3.88 -2.05 18.24
C LEU A 45 5.26 -1.40 18.10
N LEU A 46 5.82 -0.86 19.18
CA LEU A 46 7.19 -0.33 19.18
C LEU A 46 8.22 -1.43 18.89
N GLN A 47 8.01 -2.64 19.39
CA GLN A 47 8.90 -3.78 19.12
C GLN A 47 8.84 -4.18 17.63
N GLU A 48 7.64 -4.19 17.03
CA GLU A 48 7.46 -4.50 15.60
C GLU A 48 8.14 -3.47 14.68
N VAL A 49 7.99 -2.18 14.98
CA VAL A 49 8.63 -1.11 14.19
C VAL A 49 10.16 -1.13 14.34
N LYS A 50 10.67 -1.43 15.54
CA LYS A 50 12.12 -1.57 15.78
C LYS A 50 12.73 -2.75 15.05
N MET A 51 12.07 -3.91 15.03
CA MET A 51 12.56 -5.06 14.26
C MET A 51 12.55 -4.79 12.75
N ALA A 52 11.55 -4.05 12.25
CA ALA A 52 11.52 -3.64 10.85
C ALA A 52 12.70 -2.71 10.50
N GLU A 53 13.04 -1.78 11.38
CA GLU A 53 14.21 -0.91 11.20
C GLU A 53 15.52 -1.71 11.17
N GLU A 54 15.74 -2.62 12.13
CA GLU A 54 16.97 -3.42 12.19
C GLU A 54 17.15 -4.32 10.94
N ASP A 55 16.08 -4.95 10.44
CA ASP A 55 16.12 -5.73 9.21
C ASP A 55 16.43 -4.86 7.98
N ILE A 56 15.83 -3.66 7.91
CA ILE A 56 16.11 -2.70 6.84
C ILE A 56 17.58 -2.26 6.90
N GLN A 57 18.11 -1.94 8.08
CA GLN A 57 19.52 -1.59 8.27
C GLN A 57 20.45 -2.72 7.83
N ALA A 58 20.17 -3.97 8.22
CA ALA A 58 20.95 -5.12 7.79
C ALA A 58 20.96 -5.28 6.26
N LYS A 59 19.81 -5.06 5.61
CA LYS A 59 19.71 -5.05 4.13
C LYS A 59 20.50 -3.89 3.51
N LEU A 60 20.50 -2.73 4.16
CA LEU A 60 21.24 -1.55 3.70
C LEU A 60 22.75 -1.74 3.80
N GLN A 61 23.27 -2.42 4.84
CA GLN A 61 24.71 -2.67 4.99
C GLN A 61 25.30 -3.49 3.83
N ASN A 62 24.53 -4.44 3.31
CA ASN A 62 24.94 -5.30 2.20
C ASN A 62 24.38 -4.86 0.84
N TYR A 63 23.83 -3.65 0.76
CA TYR A 63 23.21 -3.14 -0.46
C TYR A 63 24.26 -2.79 -1.51
N ARG A 64 24.18 -3.43 -2.68
CA ARG A 64 25.03 -3.10 -3.85
C ARG A 64 24.26 -2.37 -4.93
N THR A 65 23.09 -2.88 -5.28
CA THR A 65 22.20 -2.35 -6.32
C THR A 65 20.77 -2.76 -6.00
N ALA A 66 19.79 -2.17 -6.70
CA ALA A 66 18.39 -2.54 -6.55
C ALA A 66 18.21 -4.02 -6.94
N PRO A 67 17.59 -4.84 -6.07
CA PRO A 67 17.31 -6.23 -6.39
C PRO A 67 16.21 -6.34 -7.44
N PHE A 68 16.06 -7.52 -8.03
CA PHE A 68 14.93 -7.82 -8.92
C PHE A 68 13.60 -7.71 -8.16
N ASP A 69 12.68 -6.90 -8.69
CA ASP A 69 11.32 -6.77 -8.19
C ASP A 69 10.34 -7.47 -9.14
N ALA A 70 9.72 -8.55 -8.66
CA ALA A 70 8.77 -9.35 -9.44
C ALA A 70 7.53 -8.57 -9.91
N ARG A 71 7.22 -7.42 -9.30
CA ARG A 71 6.15 -6.51 -9.75
C ARG A 71 6.51 -5.79 -11.06
N PHE A 72 7.80 -5.67 -11.36
CA PHE A 72 8.33 -4.97 -12.53
C PHE A 72 9.30 -5.89 -13.33
N PRO A 73 8.82 -7.03 -13.87
CA PRO A 73 9.68 -8.05 -14.48
C PRO A 73 10.20 -7.67 -15.88
N ASN A 74 9.61 -6.66 -16.51
CA ASN A 74 9.90 -6.27 -17.90
C ASN A 74 11.14 -5.37 -17.99
N SER A 75 11.75 -5.29 -19.18
CA SER A 75 12.92 -4.43 -19.41
C SER A 75 12.66 -2.94 -19.16
N ASN A 76 11.42 -2.45 -19.32
CA ASN A 76 11.06 -1.07 -19.03
C ASN A 76 10.87 -0.86 -17.51
N GLN A 77 11.86 -0.24 -16.87
CA GLN A 77 11.90 0.00 -15.42
C GLN A 77 11.31 1.36 -14.99
N THR A 78 10.65 2.10 -15.89
CA THR A 78 10.07 3.43 -15.61
C THR A 78 9.11 3.38 -14.42
N ARG A 79 8.23 2.36 -14.35
CA ARG A 79 7.25 2.23 -13.25
C ARG A 79 7.91 1.84 -11.93
N ASN A 80 9.00 1.06 -11.97
CA ASN A 80 9.77 0.69 -10.79
C ASN A 80 10.40 1.95 -10.15
N CYS A 81 11.05 2.77 -10.98
CA CYS A 81 11.60 4.06 -10.57
C CYS A 81 10.51 4.96 -9.96
N TRP A 82 9.42 5.19 -10.69
CA TRP A 82 8.33 6.06 -10.24
C TRP A 82 7.68 5.59 -8.93
N SER A 83 7.41 4.29 -8.79
CA SER A 83 6.83 3.72 -7.58
C SER A 83 7.74 3.92 -6.36
N ASN A 84 9.03 3.58 -6.46
CA ASN A 84 9.94 3.73 -5.33
C ASN A 84 10.18 5.20 -4.94
N TYR A 85 10.21 6.12 -5.91
CA TYR A 85 10.29 7.55 -5.63
C TYR A 85 9.08 8.03 -4.82
N LEU A 86 7.86 7.64 -5.22
CA LEU A 86 6.65 7.98 -4.48
C LEU A 86 6.59 7.33 -3.11
N ASP A 87 6.97 6.05 -3.00
CA ASP A 87 6.91 5.30 -1.75
C ASP A 87 7.87 5.86 -0.71
N PHE A 88 9.04 6.36 -1.11
CA PHE A 88 9.94 7.09 -0.21
C PHE A 88 9.25 8.30 0.43
N TYR A 89 8.68 9.19 -0.37
CA TYR A 89 8.08 10.41 0.17
C TYR A 89 6.76 10.19 0.90
N ARG A 90 5.99 9.15 0.52
CA ARG A 90 4.81 8.73 1.29
C ARG A 90 5.21 8.16 2.64
N CYS A 91 6.23 7.31 2.67
CA CYS A 91 6.78 6.75 3.89
C CYS A 91 7.26 7.86 4.82
N GLN A 92 8.06 8.79 4.30
CA GLN A 92 8.57 9.93 5.06
C GLN A 92 7.42 10.75 5.64
N LYS A 93 6.45 11.17 4.82
CA LYS A 93 5.27 11.93 5.27
C LYS A 93 4.47 11.19 6.34
N ALA A 94 4.30 9.87 6.20
CA ALA A 94 3.55 9.06 7.15
C ALA A 94 4.27 8.88 8.49
N LEU A 95 5.61 8.81 8.50
CA LEU A 95 6.41 8.69 9.72
C LEU A 95 6.62 10.04 10.39
N ASP A 96 6.83 11.11 9.63
CA ASP A 96 6.90 12.49 10.13
C ASP A 96 5.59 12.88 10.83
N ALA A 97 4.44 12.55 10.25
CA ALA A 97 3.13 12.79 10.87
C ALA A 97 2.93 12.03 12.20
N LYS A 98 3.67 10.93 12.41
CA LYS A 98 3.66 10.15 13.64
C LYS A 98 4.78 10.54 14.61
N GLY A 99 5.72 11.40 14.19
CA GLY A 99 6.92 11.72 14.96
C GLY A 99 7.86 10.53 15.18
N VAL A 100 7.86 9.56 14.26
CA VAL A 100 8.71 8.36 14.32
C VAL A 100 9.89 8.54 13.37
N ASP A 101 11.00 7.86 13.67
CA ASP A 101 12.20 7.89 12.83
C ASP A 101 11.92 7.43 11.39
N THR A 102 12.62 8.04 10.44
CA THR A 102 12.43 7.82 9.00
C THR A 102 13.39 6.76 8.41
N GLY A 103 14.24 6.14 9.24
CA GLY A 103 15.12 5.03 8.87
C GLY A 103 14.44 3.94 8.01
N PRO A 104 13.18 3.54 8.27
CA PRO A 104 12.54 2.49 7.47
C PRO A 104 12.32 2.89 6.01
N CYS A 105 12.29 4.19 5.71
CA CYS A 105 12.10 4.71 4.37
C CYS A 105 13.38 4.66 3.52
N ASP A 106 14.56 4.50 4.13
CA ASP A 106 15.85 4.58 3.44
C ASP A 106 16.05 3.49 2.40
N TRP A 107 15.39 2.34 2.56
CA TRP A 107 15.34 1.31 1.53
C TRP A 107 14.85 1.87 0.18
N TYR A 108 13.71 2.56 0.18
CA TYR A 108 13.15 3.15 -1.04
C TYR A 108 14.07 4.20 -1.64
N LYS A 109 14.74 4.99 -0.78
CA LYS A 109 15.73 5.98 -1.20
C LYS A 109 16.87 5.36 -1.98
N ARG A 110 17.45 4.26 -1.47
CA ARG A 110 18.52 3.54 -2.17
C ARG A 110 18.04 2.94 -3.49
N VAL A 111 16.85 2.35 -3.51
CA VAL A 111 16.28 1.73 -4.71
C VAL A 111 16.05 2.75 -5.80
N PHE A 112 15.29 3.83 -5.56
CA PHE A 112 15.00 4.79 -6.62
C PHE A 112 16.27 5.53 -7.07
N THR A 113 17.22 5.80 -6.17
CA THR A 113 18.50 6.43 -6.55
C THR A 113 19.32 5.55 -7.49
N SER A 114 19.20 4.22 -7.36
CA SER A 114 19.94 3.26 -8.19
C SER A 114 19.33 3.05 -9.59
N ILE A 115 18.00 3.18 -9.71
CA ILE A 115 17.28 2.86 -10.96
C ILE A 115 16.76 4.08 -11.73
N CYS A 116 16.58 5.21 -11.07
CA CYS A 116 16.03 6.41 -11.69
C CYS A 116 17.12 7.24 -12.39
N PRO A 117 16.84 7.78 -13.59
CA PRO A 117 17.68 8.83 -14.17
C PRO A 117 17.73 10.05 -13.25
N ILE A 118 18.93 10.60 -13.02
CA ILE A 118 19.14 11.76 -12.14
C ILE A 118 18.29 12.96 -12.58
N SER A 119 18.17 13.18 -13.88
CA SER A 119 17.37 14.28 -14.45
C SER A 119 15.88 14.18 -14.11
N TRP A 120 15.34 12.97 -13.99
CA TRP A 120 13.95 12.76 -13.57
C TRP A 120 13.78 13.08 -12.09
N VAL A 121 14.69 12.60 -11.25
CA VAL A 121 14.67 12.86 -9.80
C VAL A 121 14.77 14.36 -9.51
N GLN A 122 15.70 15.07 -10.15
CA GLN A 122 15.85 16.52 -10.00
C GLN A 122 14.57 17.24 -10.39
N LYS A 123 14.05 16.97 -11.60
CA LYS A 123 12.79 17.58 -12.05
C LYS A 123 11.64 17.32 -11.07
N TRP A 124 11.48 16.09 -10.59
CA TRP A 124 10.42 15.76 -9.64
C TRP A 124 10.65 16.38 -8.26
N ASN A 125 11.89 16.65 -7.85
CA ASN A 125 12.17 17.38 -6.62
C ASN A 125 11.74 18.84 -6.76
N ASP A 126 12.14 19.51 -7.84
CA ASP A 126 11.75 20.89 -8.14
C ASP A 126 10.22 21.03 -8.15
N GLN A 127 9.53 20.12 -8.85
CA GLN A 127 8.07 20.09 -8.91
C GLN A 127 7.40 19.91 -7.53
N ARG A 128 8.03 19.16 -6.61
CA ARG A 128 7.49 18.98 -5.24
C ARG A 128 7.73 20.21 -4.38
N GLU A 129 8.89 20.84 -4.50
CA GLU A 129 9.22 22.09 -3.81
C GLU A 129 8.31 23.24 -4.29
N GLU A 130 8.00 23.29 -5.58
CA GLU A 130 7.05 24.24 -6.18
C GLU A 130 5.58 23.88 -5.92
N GLY A 131 5.28 22.67 -5.41
CA GLY A 131 3.92 22.20 -5.18
C GLY A 131 3.12 21.85 -6.45
N ASN A 132 3.76 21.69 -7.62
CA ASN A 132 3.11 21.30 -8.88
C ASN A 132 3.24 19.81 -9.23
N PHE A 133 3.84 19.01 -8.35
CA PHE A 133 4.10 17.60 -8.62
C PHE A 133 2.81 16.79 -8.86
N PRO A 134 2.70 16.02 -9.96
CA PRO A 134 1.46 15.34 -10.33
C PRO A 134 1.17 14.07 -9.52
N GLY A 135 2.16 13.55 -8.79
CA GLY A 135 2.02 12.32 -8.00
C GLY A 135 1.42 12.56 -6.62
N LYS A 136 0.51 11.69 -6.18
CA LYS A 136 -0.06 11.74 -4.83
C LYS A 136 0.94 11.23 -3.79
N ILE A 137 1.42 12.13 -2.94
CA ILE A 137 2.31 11.91 -1.79
C ILE A 137 1.58 12.21 -0.49
#